data_AF-A0A2H0DLU6-F1
#
_entry.id   AF-A0A2H0DLU6-F1
#
_cell.length_a   1.000
_cell.length_b   1.000
_cell.length_c   1.000
_cell.angle_alpha   90.00
_cell.angle_beta   90.00
_cell.angle_gamma   90.00
#
_symmetry.space_group_name_H-M   'P 1'
#
loop_
_entity.id
_entity.type
_entity.pdbx_description
1 polymer ?
#
loop_
_entity_poly.entity_id
_entity_poly.type
_entity_poly.pdbx_seq_one_letter_code
_entity_poly.pdbx_strand_id
1 'polypeptide(L)'
;MKHLDEFCGSKGGAELMRWGMIALAAALAALLAGSLETGRVHAQAGAGFFFTEARVRVITPNGDGINDLAILCFDNPQANGVRGELFSLRGRKVAEMTYVQNAAVALKCPTIGGVTPNPEALTWDGRAGGGAVRSGVYIYVIKAEDKAVTGTLLVLR
;
A
#
# COMPACT_ATOMS: atom_id res chain seq x y z
N MET A 1 13.38 -38.25 82.83
CA MET A 1 13.77 -36.88 82.44
C MET A 1 14.83 -36.99 81.35
N LYS A 2 14.67 -36.24 80.24
CA LYS A 2 15.37 -36.27 78.91
C LYS A 2 14.61 -37.11 77.87
N HIS A 3 13.58 -36.56 77.20
CA HIS A 3 13.53 -35.49 76.16
C HIS A 3 13.94 -36.04 74.78
N LEU A 4 12.93 -36.08 73.90
CA LEU A 4 12.99 -36.45 72.50
C LEU A 4 13.34 -35.19 71.70
N ASP A 5 14.54 -35.14 71.15
CA ASP A 5 14.96 -34.19 70.11
C ASP A 5 15.38 -35.08 68.90
N GLU A 6 15.12 -34.81 67.64
CA GLU A 6 14.62 -33.62 66.97
C GLU A 6 14.18 -34.01 65.55
N PHE A 7 13.16 -33.31 65.08
CA PHE A 7 12.49 -33.44 63.80
C PHE A 7 13.38 -33.10 62.59
N CYS A 8 13.29 -33.94 61.55
CA CYS A 8 13.15 -33.57 60.14
C CYS A 8 13.94 -32.34 59.61
N GLY A 9 15.16 -32.57 59.11
CA GLY A 9 15.91 -31.59 58.30
C GLY A 9 15.31 -31.40 56.90
N SER A 10 14.70 -30.23 56.69
CA SER A 10 14.10 -29.73 55.45
C SER A 10 15.02 -29.82 54.22
N LYS A 11 14.86 -30.87 53.40
CA LYS A 11 15.29 -30.88 51.98
C LYS A 11 14.22 -30.40 51.00
N GLY A 12 12.96 -30.32 51.42
CA GLY A 12 11.83 -29.96 50.56
C GLY A 12 11.75 -28.47 50.19
N GLY A 13 12.15 -27.57 51.09
CA GLY A 13 12.02 -26.13 50.86
C GLY A 13 12.91 -25.59 49.73
N ALA A 14 14.13 -26.11 49.61
CA ALA A 14 15.09 -25.65 48.58
C ALA A 14 14.70 -26.11 47.16
N GLU A 15 14.13 -27.31 47.02
CA GLU A 15 13.62 -27.79 45.72
C GLU A 15 12.35 -27.04 45.30
N LEU A 16 11.42 -26.80 46.23
CA LEU A 16 10.19 -26.04 45.93
C LEU A 16 10.51 -24.60 45.50
N MET A 17 11.52 -23.97 46.11
CA MET A 17 11.96 -22.62 45.75
C MET A 17 12.67 -22.59 44.38
N ARG A 18 13.44 -23.64 44.06
CA ARG A 18 14.12 -23.78 42.76
C ARG A 18 13.14 -24.02 41.61
N TRP A 19 12.16 -24.91 41.80
CA TRP A 19 11.11 -25.15 40.81
C TRP A 19 10.17 -23.94 40.66
N GLY A 20 9.87 -23.24 41.75
CA GLY A 20 9.10 -22.00 41.73
C GLY A 20 9.77 -20.89 40.90
N MET A 21 11.10 -20.71 41.06
CA MET A 21 11.87 -19.73 40.30
C MET A 21 11.96 -20.09 38.81
N ILE A 22 12.08 -21.38 38.45
CA ILE A 22 12.09 -21.84 37.05
C ILE A 22 10.72 -21.60 36.40
N ALA A 23 9.63 -21.93 37.10
CA ALA A 23 8.28 -21.70 36.61
C ALA A 23 7.99 -20.21 36.39
N LEU A 24 8.44 -19.35 37.31
CA LEU A 24 8.30 -17.90 37.20
C LEU A 24 9.11 -17.35 36.00
N ALA A 25 10.35 -17.81 35.82
CA ALA A 25 11.19 -17.40 34.70
C ALA A 25 10.59 -17.84 33.35
N ALA A 26 10.02 -19.04 33.26
CA ALA A 26 9.34 -19.53 32.06
C ALA A 26 8.07 -18.71 31.75
N ALA A 27 7.28 -18.36 32.78
CA ALA A 27 6.10 -17.52 32.62
C ALA A 27 6.46 -16.10 32.15
N LEU A 28 7.53 -15.51 32.68
CA LEU A 28 8.03 -14.19 32.27
C LEU A 28 8.56 -14.21 30.83
N ALA A 29 9.29 -15.26 30.44
CA ALA A 29 9.77 -15.45 29.07
C ALA A 29 8.63 -15.63 28.07
N ALA A 30 7.56 -16.35 28.44
CA ALA A 30 6.37 -16.51 27.61
C ALA A 30 5.60 -15.18 27.42
N LEU A 31 5.51 -14.36 28.48
CA LEU A 31 4.90 -13.03 28.39
C LEU A 31 5.71 -12.07 27.51
N LEU A 32 7.04 -12.08 27.63
CA LEU A 32 7.94 -11.30 26.79
C LEU A 32 7.90 -11.77 25.32
N ALA A 33 7.86 -13.08 25.07
CA ALA A 33 7.73 -13.63 23.72
C ALA A 33 6.36 -13.30 23.09
N GLY A 34 5.28 -13.38 23.85
CA GLY A 34 3.94 -12.98 23.38
C GLY A 34 3.83 -11.50 23.00
N SER A 35 4.64 -10.63 23.61
CA SER A 35 4.72 -9.21 23.24
C SER A 35 5.55 -8.93 21.98
N LEU A 36 6.42 -9.87 21.55
CA LEU A 36 7.23 -9.71 20.34
C LEU A 36 6.49 -10.15 19.08
N GLU A 37 5.57 -11.13 19.17
CA GLU A 37 4.80 -11.59 18.01
C GLU A 37 3.65 -10.64 17.62
N THR A 38 3.20 -9.78 18.55
CA THR A 38 2.23 -8.71 18.25
C THR A 38 2.86 -7.52 17.53
N GLY A 39 4.19 -7.46 17.42
CA GLY A 39 4.91 -6.39 16.71
C GLY A 39 4.85 -6.45 15.18
N ARG A 40 4.32 -7.53 14.58
CA ARG A 40 4.30 -7.69 13.11
C ARG A 40 2.98 -7.32 12.43
N VAL A 41 1.97 -6.87 13.18
CA VAL A 41 0.63 -6.60 12.63
C VAL A 41 0.37 -5.10 12.37
N HIS A 42 1.32 -4.20 12.67
CA HIS A 42 1.09 -2.74 12.61
C HIS A 42 1.97 -1.95 11.61
N ALA A 43 2.71 -2.60 10.72
CA ALA A 43 3.56 -1.90 9.73
C ALA A 43 2.90 -1.71 8.33
N GLN A 44 1.58 -1.86 8.21
CA GLN A 44 0.84 -1.58 6.97
C GLN A 44 -0.34 -0.60 7.13
N ALA A 45 -0.53 -0.03 8.32
CA ALA A 45 -1.51 1.04 8.54
C ALA A 45 -0.77 2.39 8.54
N GLY A 46 -0.63 3.04 7.38
CA GLY A 46 -0.13 4.42 7.37
C GLY A 46 0.42 5.00 6.07
N ALA A 47 0.64 4.21 5.01
CA ALA A 47 0.99 4.82 3.72
C ALA A 47 -0.30 5.36 3.08
N GLY A 48 -0.56 6.67 3.17
CA GLY A 48 -1.61 7.30 2.36
C GLY A 48 -1.30 7.23 0.86
N PHE A 49 -2.17 7.79 0.02
CA PHE A 49 -2.01 7.82 -1.44
C PHE A 49 -0.57 8.14 -1.87
N PHE A 50 -0.03 7.33 -2.78
CA PHE A 50 1.31 7.47 -3.33
C PHE A 50 1.29 7.35 -4.85
N PHE A 51 1.64 8.43 -5.55
CA PHE A 51 1.81 8.38 -7.00
C PHE A 51 3.15 7.75 -7.36
N THR A 52 3.11 6.70 -8.18
CA THR A 52 4.31 5.92 -8.53
C THR A 52 4.95 6.44 -9.80
N GLU A 53 4.23 6.39 -10.92
CA GLU A 53 4.76 6.87 -12.21
C GLU A 53 3.67 7.12 -13.26
N ALA A 54 4.01 7.95 -14.25
CA ALA A 54 3.24 8.08 -15.48
C ALA A 54 3.75 7.06 -16.52
N ARG A 55 3.28 5.81 -16.40
CA ARG A 55 3.74 4.67 -17.21
C ARG A 55 3.61 4.90 -18.72
N VAL A 56 2.46 5.38 -19.17
CA VAL A 56 2.23 5.77 -20.57
C VAL A 56 1.71 7.19 -20.59
N ARG A 57 2.58 8.12 -21.00
CA ARG A 57 2.30 9.57 -21.07
C ARG A 57 2.34 10.13 -22.48
N VAL A 58 2.71 9.32 -23.47
CA VAL A 58 2.64 9.66 -24.89
C VAL A 58 1.75 8.61 -25.53
N ILE A 59 0.64 9.04 -26.12
CA ILE A 59 -0.36 8.14 -26.69
C ILE A 59 -0.58 8.39 -28.18
N THR A 60 -0.87 7.30 -28.89
CA THR A 60 -1.22 7.25 -30.32
C THR A 60 -2.55 6.52 -30.46
N PRO A 61 -3.70 7.17 -30.21
CA PRO A 61 -4.98 6.46 -30.04
C PRO A 61 -5.60 6.06 -31.39
N ASN A 62 -4.90 5.24 -32.17
CA ASN A 62 -5.24 4.81 -33.52
C ASN A 62 -5.87 3.40 -33.56
N GLY A 63 -5.87 2.67 -32.44
CA GLY A 63 -6.48 1.35 -32.29
C GLY A 63 -5.58 0.18 -32.70
N ASP A 64 -4.26 0.38 -32.81
CA ASP A 64 -3.30 -0.68 -33.14
C ASP A 64 -2.83 -1.50 -31.91
N GLY A 65 -3.27 -1.13 -30.72
CA GLY A 65 -2.92 -1.75 -29.44
C GLY A 65 -1.65 -1.18 -28.79
N ILE A 66 -0.95 -0.27 -29.46
CA ILE A 66 0.33 0.30 -29.02
C ILE A 66 0.11 1.75 -28.58
N ASN A 67 0.36 2.02 -27.31
CA ASN A 67 0.21 3.35 -26.72
C ASN A 67 -1.17 4.01 -26.98
N ASP A 68 -2.23 3.22 -27.17
CA ASP A 68 -3.59 3.75 -27.31
C ASP A 68 -4.14 4.36 -26.01
N LEU A 69 -3.60 3.91 -24.88
CA LEU A 69 -4.10 4.22 -23.54
C LEU A 69 -3.02 4.87 -22.69
N ALA A 70 -3.36 6.01 -22.11
CA ALA A 70 -2.59 6.63 -21.06
C ALA A 70 -2.70 5.81 -19.78
N ILE A 71 -1.60 5.64 -19.04
CA ILE A 71 -1.59 4.86 -17.81
C ILE A 71 -0.79 5.62 -16.76
N LEU A 72 -1.46 6.02 -15.69
CA LEU A 72 -0.88 6.70 -14.54
C LEU A 72 -1.03 5.80 -13.31
N CYS A 73 0.09 5.33 -12.77
CA CYS A 73 0.16 4.32 -11.73
C CYS A 73 0.31 4.95 -10.34
N PHE A 74 -0.39 4.41 -9.37
CA PHE A 74 -0.31 4.83 -7.98
C PHE A 74 -0.65 3.66 -7.05
N ASP A 75 -0.37 3.87 -5.77
CA ASP A 75 -0.77 3.03 -4.66
C ASP A 75 -1.74 3.81 -3.75
N ASN A 76 -2.78 3.14 -3.29
CA ASN A 76 -3.85 3.70 -2.49
C ASN A 76 -4.37 2.67 -1.48
N PRO A 77 -3.54 2.24 -0.52
CA PRO A 77 -3.86 1.11 0.35
C PRO A 77 -4.99 1.43 1.35
N GLN A 78 -5.34 2.71 1.51
CA GLN A 78 -6.49 3.15 2.30
C GLN A 78 -7.80 3.21 1.48
N ALA A 79 -7.75 2.86 0.19
CA ALA A 79 -8.87 2.89 -0.74
C ALA A 79 -9.61 4.26 -0.75
N ASN A 80 -8.86 5.35 -0.57
CA ASN A 80 -9.42 6.70 -0.61
C ASN A 80 -9.88 7.06 -2.04
N GLY A 81 -10.77 8.05 -2.15
CA GLY A 81 -11.24 8.51 -3.46
C GLY A 81 -10.12 9.12 -4.29
N VAL A 82 -9.81 8.51 -5.45
CA VAL A 82 -8.83 9.02 -6.41
C VAL A 82 -9.54 9.50 -7.67
N ARG A 83 -9.19 10.70 -8.13
CA ARG A 83 -9.78 11.31 -9.33
C ARG A 83 -8.70 11.88 -10.23
N GLY A 84 -8.71 11.46 -11.49
CA GLY A 84 -7.87 12.03 -12.55
C GLY A 84 -8.65 12.97 -13.44
N GLU A 85 -8.17 14.19 -13.61
CA GLU A 85 -8.76 15.18 -14.51
C GLU A 85 -7.73 15.60 -15.56
N LEU A 86 -8.17 15.77 -16.80
CA LEU A 86 -7.34 16.23 -17.91
C LEU A 86 -7.74 17.63 -18.34
N PHE A 87 -6.74 18.45 -18.64
CA PHE A 87 -6.90 19.83 -19.05
C PHE A 87 -6.10 20.11 -20.31
N SER A 88 -6.60 21.02 -21.14
CA SER A 88 -5.81 21.61 -22.23
C SER A 88 -4.80 22.62 -21.67
N LEU A 89 -3.80 23.01 -22.47
CA LEU A 89 -2.86 24.10 -22.12
C LEU A 89 -3.53 25.44 -21.82
N ARG A 90 -4.79 25.63 -22.23
CA ARG A 90 -5.60 26.81 -21.91
C ARG A 90 -6.37 26.68 -20.59
N GLY A 91 -6.11 25.65 -19.80
CA GLY A 91 -6.78 25.39 -18.52
C GLY A 91 -8.21 24.84 -18.64
N ARG A 92 -8.74 24.65 -19.85
CA ARG A 92 -10.07 24.04 -20.04
C ARG A 92 -10.02 22.55 -19.73
N LYS A 93 -10.92 22.06 -18.87
CA LYS A 93 -11.12 20.62 -18.62
C LYS A 93 -11.53 19.90 -19.91
N VAL A 94 -10.88 18.79 -20.18
CA VAL A 94 -11.04 17.98 -21.39
C VAL A 94 -11.78 16.69 -21.06
N ALA A 95 -11.35 15.97 -20.04
CA ALA A 95 -11.93 14.69 -19.65
C ALA A 95 -11.67 14.39 -18.17
N GLU A 96 -12.40 13.41 -17.65
CA GLU A 96 -12.02 12.68 -16.44
C GLU A 96 -11.39 11.35 -16.86
N MET A 97 -10.36 10.92 -16.14
CA MET A 97 -9.69 9.66 -16.38
C MET A 97 -10.45 8.51 -15.72
N THR A 98 -10.40 7.34 -16.34
CA THR A 98 -11.02 6.12 -15.83
C THR A 98 -10.13 5.50 -14.77
N TYR A 99 -10.66 5.36 -13.57
CA TYR A 99 -10.02 4.60 -12.50
C TYR A 99 -10.16 3.09 -12.76
N VAL A 100 -9.02 2.38 -12.72
CA VAL A 100 -8.93 0.96 -13.09
C VAL A 100 -8.21 0.19 -11.98
N GLN A 101 -8.94 -0.78 -11.40
CA GLN A 101 -8.40 -1.81 -10.49
C GLN A 101 -8.14 -3.15 -11.20
N ASN A 102 -8.35 -3.21 -12.52
CA ASN A 102 -8.23 -4.44 -13.30
C ASN A 102 -6.76 -4.85 -13.46
N ALA A 103 -6.47 -6.10 -13.11
CA ALA A 103 -5.17 -6.73 -13.26
C ALA A 103 -4.53 -6.49 -14.64
N ALA A 104 -5.22 -6.59 -15.77
CA ALA A 104 -4.55 -6.51 -17.08
C ALA A 104 -3.85 -5.16 -17.36
N VAL A 105 -4.47 -4.03 -16.96
CA VAL A 105 -3.88 -2.70 -17.15
C VAL A 105 -3.00 -2.33 -15.97
N ALA A 106 -3.44 -2.66 -14.76
CA ALA A 106 -2.69 -2.39 -13.56
C ALA A 106 -1.41 -3.22 -13.43
N LEU A 107 -1.35 -4.43 -13.98
CA LEU A 107 -0.13 -5.26 -14.05
C LEU A 107 1.00 -4.60 -14.84
N LYS A 108 0.70 -3.55 -15.64
CA LYS A 108 1.73 -2.73 -16.29
C LYS A 108 2.41 -1.75 -15.32
N CYS A 109 1.85 -1.54 -14.14
CA CYS A 109 2.40 -0.68 -13.10
C CYS A 109 3.49 -1.42 -12.30
N PRO A 110 4.56 -0.72 -11.89
CA PRO A 110 5.65 -1.34 -11.15
C PRO A 110 5.20 -1.71 -9.74
N THR A 111 5.69 -2.85 -9.26
CA THR A 111 5.53 -3.28 -7.87
C THR A 111 6.50 -2.52 -6.97
N ILE A 112 5.99 -1.90 -5.91
CA ILE A 112 6.84 -1.28 -4.87
C ILE A 112 7.12 -2.34 -3.79
N GLY A 113 8.39 -2.56 -3.45
CA GLY A 113 8.77 -3.43 -2.32
C GLY A 113 8.49 -4.93 -2.51
N GLY A 114 8.28 -5.40 -3.74
CA GLY A 114 8.07 -6.83 -4.03
C GLY A 114 6.70 -7.39 -3.65
N VAL A 115 5.77 -6.55 -3.20
CA VAL A 115 4.39 -6.93 -2.85
C VAL A 115 3.42 -5.97 -3.56
N THR A 116 2.56 -6.47 -4.44
CA THR A 116 1.45 -5.69 -5.03
C THR A 116 0.14 -6.39 -4.72
N PRO A 117 -0.57 -6.04 -3.65
CA PRO A 117 -1.97 -6.39 -3.55
C PRO A 117 -2.74 -5.29 -4.29
N ASN A 118 -2.92 -5.46 -5.60
CA ASN A 118 -3.71 -4.60 -6.49
C ASN A 118 -3.00 -3.31 -6.95
N PRO A 119 -2.20 -3.35 -8.03
CA PRO A 119 -1.82 -2.10 -8.67
C PRO A 119 -3.08 -1.34 -9.10
N GLU A 120 -3.07 -0.02 -8.95
CA GLU A 120 -4.18 0.85 -9.35
C GLU A 120 -3.70 1.84 -10.40
N ALA A 121 -4.59 2.19 -11.33
CA ALA A 121 -4.25 3.13 -12.38
C ALA A 121 -5.40 4.07 -12.74
N LEU A 122 -5.04 5.26 -13.19
CA LEU A 122 -5.91 6.16 -13.95
C LEU A 122 -5.55 6.04 -15.41
N THR A 123 -6.56 5.84 -16.25
CA THR A 123 -6.39 5.58 -17.67
C THR A 123 -7.21 6.52 -18.54
N TRP A 124 -6.72 6.77 -19.76
CA TRP A 124 -7.43 7.60 -20.72
C TRP A 124 -7.10 7.21 -22.16
N ASP A 125 -8.12 7.07 -22.99
CA ASP A 125 -8.08 6.58 -24.37
C ASP A 125 -7.91 7.70 -25.42
N GLY A 126 -7.61 8.93 -24.98
CA GLY A 126 -7.50 10.07 -25.87
C GLY A 126 -8.84 10.55 -26.42
N ARG A 127 -9.97 10.25 -25.75
CA ARG A 127 -11.31 10.70 -26.16
C ARG A 127 -11.95 11.65 -25.16
N ALA A 128 -12.76 12.57 -25.68
CA ALA A 128 -13.59 13.49 -24.91
C ALA A 128 -14.84 13.85 -25.71
N GLY A 129 -15.98 14.02 -25.04
CA GLY A 129 -17.23 14.43 -25.69
C GLY A 129 -17.69 13.51 -26.83
N GLY A 130 -17.41 12.20 -26.73
CA GLY A 130 -17.79 11.20 -27.72
C GLY A 130 -16.83 11.03 -28.90
N GLY A 131 -15.74 11.82 -28.97
CA GLY A 131 -14.78 11.76 -30.07
C GLY A 131 -13.32 11.81 -29.62
N ALA A 132 -12.42 11.54 -30.56
CA ALA A 132 -10.98 11.69 -30.36
C ALA A 132 -10.61 13.17 -30.11
N VAL A 133 -9.70 13.40 -29.18
CA VAL A 133 -9.12 14.74 -29.00
C VAL A 133 -8.07 15.05 -30.07
N ARG A 134 -7.75 16.35 -30.23
CA ARG A 134 -6.67 16.81 -31.12
C ARG A 134 -5.29 16.39 -30.58
N SER A 135 -4.34 16.22 -31.48
CA SER A 135 -2.92 16.08 -31.12
C SER A 135 -2.45 17.30 -30.33
N GLY A 136 -1.55 17.08 -29.38
CA GLY A 136 -1.00 18.14 -28.53
C GLY A 136 -0.75 17.71 -27.09
N VAL A 137 -0.31 18.68 -26.29
CA VAL A 137 -0.01 18.49 -24.86
C VAL A 137 -1.26 18.76 -24.03
N TYR A 138 -1.50 17.86 -23.08
CA TYR A 138 -2.55 17.92 -22.07
C TYR A 138 -1.91 17.88 -20.69
N ILE A 139 -2.58 18.47 -19.71
CA ILE A 139 -2.15 18.46 -18.31
C ILE A 139 -3.06 17.50 -17.57
N TYR A 140 -2.49 16.53 -16.85
CA TYR A 140 -3.26 15.71 -15.93
C TYR A 140 -3.12 16.28 -14.51
N VAL A 141 -4.20 16.19 -13.74
CA VAL A 141 -4.25 16.48 -12.31
C VAL A 141 -4.89 15.28 -11.62
N ILE A 142 -4.14 14.61 -10.77
CA ILE A 142 -4.63 13.54 -9.90
C ILE A 142 -4.89 14.15 -8.54
N LYS A 143 -6.09 13.97 -8.02
CA LYS A 143 -6.49 14.39 -6.67
C LYS A 143 -6.82 13.15 -5.86
N ALA A 144 -6.20 13.04 -4.69
CA ALA A 144 -6.43 11.96 -3.75
C ALA A 144 -6.05 12.45 -2.35
N GLU A 145 -6.93 12.23 -1.36
CA GLU A 145 -6.77 12.81 -0.03
C GLU A 145 -6.56 14.34 -0.13
N ASP A 146 -5.61 14.89 0.61
CA ASP A 146 -5.19 16.29 0.55
C ASP A 146 -4.04 16.53 -0.45
N LYS A 147 -3.76 15.54 -1.32
CA LYS A 147 -2.66 15.58 -2.28
C LYS A 147 -3.17 15.84 -3.70
N ALA A 148 -2.37 16.62 -4.43
CA ALA A 148 -2.54 16.80 -5.86
C ALA A 148 -1.22 16.51 -6.58
N VAL A 149 -1.29 15.67 -7.62
CA VAL A 149 -0.15 15.38 -8.49
C VAL A 149 -0.47 15.85 -9.89
N THR A 150 0.44 16.60 -10.49
CA THR A 150 0.27 17.18 -11.82
C THR A 150 1.38 16.77 -12.75
N GLY A 151 1.05 16.63 -14.03
CA GLY A 151 2.04 16.44 -15.07
C GLY A 151 1.43 16.60 -16.45
N THR A 152 2.17 16.16 -17.46
CA THR A 152 1.78 16.32 -18.86
C THR A 152 1.61 14.99 -19.56
N LEU A 153 0.73 14.99 -20.57
CA LEU A 153 0.47 13.89 -21.47
C LEU A 153 0.46 14.42 -22.90
N LEU A 154 1.08 13.68 -23.82
CA LEU A 154 1.15 14.03 -25.24
C LEU A 154 0.26 13.10 -26.06
N VAL A 155 -0.58 13.68 -26.91
CA VAL A 155 -1.37 12.94 -27.91
C VAL A 155 -0.75 13.17 -29.29
N LEU A 156 -0.44 12.07 -29.98
CA LEU A 156 0.03 12.05 -31.36
C LEU A 156 -0.99 11.31 -32.22
N ARG A 157 -1.32 11.85 -33.40
CA ARG A 157 -2.22 11.26 -34.40
C ARG A 157 -1.74 11.69 -35.77
#